data_AF-A0A6L9J494-F1
#
_entry.id   AF-A0A6L9J494-F1
#
_cell.length_a   1.000
_cell.length_b   1.000
_cell.length_c   1.000
_cell.angle_alpha   90.00
_cell.angle_beta   90.00
_cell.angle_gamma   90.00
#
_symmetry.space_group_name_H-M   'P 1'
#
loop_
_entity.id
_entity.type
_entity.pdbx_description
1 polymer ?
#
loop_
_entity_poly.entity_id
_entity_poly.type
_entity_poly.pdbx_seq_one_letter_code
_entity_poly.pdbx_strand_id
1 'polypeptide(L)'
;MKKRSLVLLSVLMLVVSTVLPVTVNRSVAQDGDLLAPDGEPGVSYYAPFTLPITLDGDLSDWAGVPRVTMSDGGDPGIEFAVAADDTYLYLMADVIDSTIISGTHGADYWNEDSVEFYLNATGNLGLRSYTEGAAQITIPAMNKDLGPDEVIISGVNGTTVSAVPVVVETETGYAMEVSVPLQNDVWDITVEHGQALGFQVHLNAARETNRDTKLIWSVFDTSDQSYQNPSVFGFLIFYEIGREDVPPLPDADAGRDREELPEVEADALYLDPTQPVDARVEDLLARMSLYEKIGQMTQVENGSIVPEDITNEAIGSILSGGGGAPDVNTPAAWAAMTDGYQQYALETRLGIPLIYGVDAVHGHNNVYGAVIFPHNIGLGATRNAELVEEICRITALEMVATGTHWNFAPVLAVLQDARWGRYYEGYGEDTDLVTELSVACVEGLQGDSLADPLTVLATPKHFVGDGGAVWGTGSGDYDIDQGVTDVDEDTLRAIHLPPYQAAVDAGAQNVMISFSSWGGMKMHGQQYLITDVLKGEFGFEGFIISDWAGVDQIASDDYYLSVVTSINAGVDMVMVPYDYIRFIDTLALAVENGDV
;
A
#
# COMPACT_ATOMS: atom_id res chain seq x y z
N MET A 1 -8.57 50.18 -33.63
CA MET A 1 -10.00 49.93 -33.94
C MET A 1 -10.20 48.48 -34.32
N LYS A 2 -10.65 47.65 -33.37
CA LYS A 2 -11.63 46.54 -33.48
C LYS A 2 -11.43 45.60 -32.29
N LYS A 3 -12.32 45.77 -31.29
CA LYS A 3 -12.66 44.79 -30.27
C LYS A 3 -13.46 43.65 -30.92
N ARG A 4 -13.33 42.42 -30.42
CA ARG A 4 -14.46 41.61 -29.91
C ARG A 4 -13.98 40.29 -29.29
N SER A 5 -14.61 39.98 -28.17
CA SER A 5 -14.47 38.86 -27.24
C SER A 5 -14.89 37.51 -27.81
N LEU A 6 -14.43 36.40 -27.21
CA LEU A 6 -15.30 35.33 -26.67
C LEU A 6 -14.51 34.26 -25.87
N VAL A 7 -14.95 34.06 -24.62
CA VAL A 7 -15.10 32.81 -23.84
C VAL A 7 -13.87 31.95 -23.57
N LEU A 8 -13.38 32.07 -22.33
CA LEU A 8 -12.62 31.04 -21.62
C LEU A 8 -13.65 30.10 -20.97
N LEU A 9 -13.71 28.85 -21.41
CA LEU A 9 -14.50 27.80 -20.76
C LEU A 9 -13.53 27.00 -19.88
N SER A 10 -13.48 27.35 -18.60
CA SER A 10 -12.77 26.58 -17.58
C SER A 10 -13.65 25.41 -17.18
N VAL A 11 -13.35 24.20 -17.66
CA VAL A 11 -13.83 22.97 -17.04
C VAL A 11 -12.68 22.46 -16.19
N LEU A 12 -12.68 22.91 -14.95
CA LEU A 12 -11.84 22.41 -13.87
C LEU A 12 -12.69 21.36 -13.17
N MET A 13 -12.46 20.08 -13.43
CA MET A 13 -12.99 19.02 -12.56
C MET A 13 -11.94 18.81 -11.47
N LEU A 14 -11.99 19.74 -10.52
CA LEU A 14 -11.24 19.73 -9.28
C LEU A 14 -12.03 18.82 -8.33
N VAL A 15 -11.56 17.60 -8.08
CA VAL A 15 -11.94 16.90 -6.84
C VAL A 15 -11.07 17.56 -5.77
N VAL A 16 -11.54 18.66 -5.22
CA VAL A 16 -11.02 19.16 -3.95
C VAL A 16 -11.72 18.35 -2.89
N SER A 17 -11.03 17.41 -2.26
CA SER A 17 -11.37 17.08 -0.88
C SER A 17 -11.00 18.31 -0.06
N THR A 18 -11.99 19.14 0.26
CA THR A 18 -11.79 20.29 1.15
C THR A 18 -11.81 19.76 2.57
N VAL A 19 -10.68 19.25 3.06
CA VAL A 19 -10.48 19.16 4.51
C VAL A 19 -10.30 20.60 4.99
N LEU A 20 -11.34 21.15 5.64
CA LEU A 20 -11.23 22.44 6.32
C LEU A 20 -10.16 22.31 7.41
N PRO A 21 -9.38 23.37 7.71
CA PRO A 21 -8.40 23.31 8.78
C PRO A 21 -9.12 23.06 10.12
N VAL A 22 -9.00 21.84 10.65
CA VAL A 22 -9.49 21.47 11.98
C VAL A 22 -8.60 22.15 13.00
N THR A 23 -9.21 22.92 13.91
CA THR A 23 -8.49 23.48 15.05
C THR A 23 -8.58 22.49 16.20
N VAL A 24 -7.46 21.87 16.54
CA VAL A 24 -7.32 21.07 17.76
C VAL A 24 -6.87 22.00 18.89
N ASN A 25 -7.80 22.33 19.79
CA ASN A 25 -7.57 23.26 20.89
C ASN A 25 -7.24 22.53 22.18
N ARG A 26 -6.58 23.28 23.06
CA ARG A 26 -6.11 22.87 24.39
C ARG A 26 -7.27 22.51 25.33
N SER A 27 -6.99 21.68 26.33
CA SER A 27 -7.90 21.43 27.44
C SER A 27 -8.28 22.70 28.19
N VAL A 28 -9.57 22.84 28.49
CA VAL A 28 -10.09 23.93 29.34
C VAL A 28 -10.79 23.28 30.52
N ALA A 29 -10.06 22.97 31.59
CA ALA A 29 -10.71 22.71 32.86
C ALA A 29 -11.32 24.01 33.40
N GLN A 30 -12.62 24.00 33.67
CA GLN A 30 -13.25 25.04 34.47
C GLN A 30 -12.76 24.90 35.92
N ASP A 31 -11.91 25.83 36.37
CA ASP A 31 -11.60 26.14 37.78
C ASP A 31 -11.05 24.99 38.69
N GLY A 32 -10.15 24.12 38.20
CA GLY A 32 -9.45 23.12 39.04
C GLY A 32 -8.07 22.65 38.49
N ASP A 33 -7.26 22.00 39.33
CA ASP A 33 -6.02 21.33 38.91
C ASP A 33 -6.37 20.06 38.10
N LEU A 34 -5.73 19.87 36.93
CA LEU A 34 -5.94 18.68 36.11
C LEU A 34 -5.38 17.42 36.79
N LEU A 35 -6.05 16.28 36.56
CA LEU A 35 -5.65 14.97 37.08
C LEU A 35 -4.47 14.35 36.30
N ALA A 36 -4.23 14.82 35.08
CA ALA A 36 -3.12 14.46 34.21
C ALA A 36 -2.66 15.70 33.41
N PRO A 37 -1.41 15.74 32.93
CA PRO A 37 -0.93 16.84 32.09
C PRO A 37 -1.65 16.90 30.74
N ASP A 38 -1.56 18.05 30.09
CA ASP A 38 -1.93 18.16 28.67
C ASP A 38 -1.01 17.29 27.80
N GLY A 39 -1.61 16.62 26.82
CA GLY A 39 -0.88 16.01 25.72
C GLY A 39 -0.43 17.03 24.67
N GLU A 40 0.42 16.59 23.75
CA GLU A 40 0.76 17.37 22.56
C GLU A 40 -0.44 17.37 21.58
N PRO A 41 -0.93 18.54 21.12
CA PRO A 41 -2.12 18.64 20.29
C PRO A 41 -2.07 17.75 19.05
N GLY A 42 -3.00 16.80 18.96
CA GLY A 42 -3.13 15.84 17.86
C GLY A 42 -2.01 14.81 17.77
N VAL A 43 -1.12 14.73 18.76
CA VAL A 43 -0.03 13.75 18.82
C VAL A 43 -0.25 12.80 19.98
N SER A 44 -0.55 13.33 21.17
CA SER A 44 -0.69 12.51 22.39
C SER A 44 -1.80 12.97 23.32
N TYR A 45 -2.28 12.05 24.15
CA TYR A 45 -3.25 12.27 25.21
C TYR A 45 -2.82 11.51 26.47
N TYR A 46 -2.79 12.18 27.63
CA TYR A 46 -2.50 11.52 28.91
C TYR A 46 -3.78 11.15 29.64
N ALA A 47 -4.08 9.85 29.71
CA ALA A 47 -5.27 9.31 30.36
C ALA A 47 -5.02 9.06 31.86
N PRO A 48 -5.67 9.81 32.77
CA PRO A 48 -5.51 9.59 34.21
C PRO A 48 -6.05 8.23 34.66
N PHE A 49 -5.33 7.57 35.57
CA PHE A 49 -5.76 6.34 36.25
C PHE A 49 -5.23 6.29 37.71
N THR A 50 -5.84 5.54 38.63
CA THR A 50 -7.11 4.79 38.56
C THR A 50 -8.30 5.71 38.85
N LEU A 51 -9.16 5.96 37.85
CA LEU A 51 -10.32 6.84 37.93
C LEU A 51 -11.58 6.12 37.40
N PRO A 52 -12.47 5.63 38.28
CA PRO A 52 -13.70 4.98 37.85
C PRO A 52 -14.70 6.02 37.32
N ILE A 53 -15.32 5.71 36.18
CA ILE A 53 -16.38 6.50 35.54
C ILE A 53 -17.69 5.71 35.58
N THR A 54 -18.80 6.38 35.86
CA THR A 54 -20.15 5.81 35.84
C THR A 54 -20.80 6.13 34.51
N LEU A 55 -21.11 5.12 33.70
CA LEU A 55 -21.78 5.32 32.41
C LEU A 55 -23.27 5.61 32.62
N ASP A 56 -23.61 6.87 32.78
CA ASP A 56 -24.99 7.34 32.98
C ASP A 56 -25.35 8.58 32.13
N GLY A 57 -24.40 9.08 31.34
CA GLY A 57 -24.53 10.27 30.51
C GLY A 57 -24.33 11.58 31.28
N ASP A 58 -24.07 11.55 32.58
CA ASP A 58 -23.72 12.72 33.39
C ASP A 58 -22.21 12.92 33.40
N LEU A 59 -21.73 13.86 32.59
CA LEU A 59 -20.29 14.12 32.42
C LEU A 59 -19.60 14.78 33.64
N SER A 60 -20.23 14.81 34.82
CA SER A 60 -19.71 15.45 36.02
C SER A 60 -18.57 14.66 36.70
N ASP A 61 -18.51 13.35 36.53
CA ASP A 61 -17.41 12.51 37.03
C ASP A 61 -16.13 12.61 36.16
N TRP A 62 -16.23 13.21 34.97
CA TRP A 62 -15.10 13.64 34.14
C TRP A 62 -14.44 14.95 34.61
N ALA A 63 -14.84 15.50 35.76
CA ALA A 63 -14.27 16.71 36.30
C ALA A 63 -12.76 16.56 36.58
N GLY A 64 -11.95 17.47 36.00
CA GLY A 64 -10.49 17.46 36.15
C GLY A 64 -9.75 16.52 35.19
N VAL A 65 -10.46 15.72 34.39
CA VAL A 65 -9.86 14.92 33.31
C VAL A 65 -9.51 15.86 32.14
N PRO A 66 -8.31 15.74 31.52
CA PRO A 66 -7.97 16.55 30.34
C PRO A 66 -8.99 16.38 29.21
N ARG A 67 -9.40 17.47 28.58
CA ARG A 67 -10.36 17.48 27.47
C ARG A 67 -9.69 17.99 26.21
N VAL A 68 -10.03 17.45 25.04
CA VAL A 68 -9.50 17.92 23.75
C VAL A 68 -10.68 18.32 22.88
N THR A 69 -10.63 19.55 22.36
CA THR A 69 -11.68 20.08 21.48
C THR A 69 -11.21 20.09 20.03
N MET A 70 -12.01 19.52 19.13
CA MET A 70 -11.85 19.61 17.68
C MET A 70 -13.03 20.36 17.07
N SER A 71 -12.75 21.38 16.26
CA SER A 71 -13.77 22.10 15.51
C SER A 71 -13.19 22.85 14.30
N ASP A 72 -14.00 23.06 13.27
CA ASP A 72 -13.68 23.82 12.05
C ASP A 72 -14.54 25.10 11.91
N GLY A 73 -15.28 25.49 12.96
CA GLY A 73 -16.20 26.64 12.89
C GLY A 73 -17.31 26.69 13.95
N GLY A 74 -17.32 25.74 14.89
CA GLY A 74 -18.21 25.69 16.06
C GLY A 74 -19.26 24.56 16.00
N ASP A 75 -19.86 24.34 14.83
CA ASP A 75 -20.96 23.39 14.65
C ASP A 75 -20.84 22.70 13.25
N PRO A 76 -20.57 21.38 13.18
CA PRO A 76 -20.38 20.48 14.30
C PRO A 76 -18.99 20.64 14.95
N GLY A 77 -18.87 20.25 16.21
CA GLY A 77 -17.62 20.20 16.97
C GLY A 77 -17.67 19.10 18.01
N ILE A 78 -16.52 18.64 18.48
CA ILE A 78 -16.43 17.56 19.47
C ILE A 78 -15.41 17.94 20.54
N GLU A 79 -15.75 17.68 21.79
CA GLU A 79 -14.81 17.59 22.90
C GLU A 79 -14.72 16.14 23.34
N PHE A 80 -13.52 15.58 23.50
CA PHE A 80 -13.33 14.22 23.99
C PHE A 80 -12.39 14.15 25.18
N ALA A 81 -12.53 13.09 25.97
CA ALA A 81 -11.64 12.75 27.08
C ALA A 81 -11.52 11.24 27.24
N VAL A 82 -10.43 10.80 27.89
CA VAL A 82 -10.17 9.39 28.17
C VAL A 82 -9.66 9.24 29.60
N ALA A 83 -10.16 8.25 30.31
CA ALA A 83 -9.71 7.88 31.66
C ALA A 83 -9.69 6.35 31.78
N ALA A 84 -9.06 5.81 32.83
CA ALA A 84 -9.09 4.37 33.06
C ALA A 84 -9.14 4.03 34.54
N ASP A 85 -9.74 2.88 34.86
CA ASP A 85 -9.55 2.20 36.13
C ASP A 85 -8.84 0.84 35.94
N ASP A 86 -8.90 -0.04 36.94
CA ASP A 86 -8.22 -1.34 36.88
C ASP A 86 -8.94 -2.36 35.97
N THR A 87 -10.11 -2.02 35.42
CA THR A 87 -10.98 -2.92 34.65
C THR A 87 -11.32 -2.37 33.27
N TYR A 88 -11.52 -1.07 33.14
CA TYR A 88 -12.03 -0.42 31.94
C TYR A 88 -11.18 0.78 31.53
N LEU A 89 -11.04 0.93 30.22
CA LEU A 89 -10.77 2.20 29.57
C LEU A 89 -12.11 2.90 29.30
N TYR A 90 -12.23 4.15 29.73
CA TYR A 90 -13.42 4.97 29.57
C TYR A 90 -13.17 6.04 28.52
N LEU A 91 -14.07 6.18 27.55
CA LEU A 91 -14.02 7.18 26.48
C LEU A 91 -15.22 8.11 26.61
N MET A 92 -15.01 9.40 26.48
CA MET A 92 -16.06 10.43 26.48
C MET A 92 -16.00 11.24 25.21
N ALA A 93 -17.16 11.57 24.65
CA ALA A 93 -17.30 12.64 23.68
C ALA A 93 -18.54 13.49 23.96
N ASP A 94 -18.39 14.81 23.94
CA ASP A 94 -19.46 15.81 23.97
C ASP A 94 -19.47 16.52 22.61
N VAL A 95 -20.50 16.24 21.82
CA VAL A 95 -20.64 16.71 20.44
C VAL A 95 -21.59 17.91 20.41
N ILE A 96 -21.06 19.03 19.94
CA ILE A 96 -21.82 20.24 19.61
C ILE A 96 -22.31 20.06 18.18
N ASP A 97 -23.60 19.81 18.02
CA ASP A 97 -24.27 19.66 16.74
C ASP A 97 -25.73 20.09 16.88
N SER A 98 -26.09 21.19 16.22
CA SER A 98 -27.47 21.70 16.28
C SER A 98 -28.46 20.87 15.47
N THR A 99 -27.99 19.96 14.61
CA THR A 99 -28.82 19.17 13.69
C THR A 99 -28.34 17.71 13.62
N ILE A 100 -28.70 16.91 14.63
CA ILE A 100 -28.44 15.47 14.63
C ILE A 100 -29.24 14.78 13.51
N ILE A 101 -28.55 14.32 12.49
CA ILE A 101 -29.00 13.49 11.38
C ILE A 101 -28.59 12.05 11.67
N SER A 102 -29.59 11.20 11.89
CA SER A 102 -29.34 9.77 12.06
C SER A 102 -30.42 8.94 11.36
N GLY A 103 -30.06 7.76 10.87
CA GLY A 103 -30.98 6.88 10.14
C GLY A 103 -30.34 5.66 9.50
N THR A 104 -31.18 4.87 8.84
CA THR A 104 -30.81 3.67 8.06
C THR A 104 -31.08 3.88 6.58
N HIS A 105 -30.22 3.34 5.71
CA HIS A 105 -30.50 3.25 4.27
C HIS A 105 -30.31 1.82 3.76
N GLY A 106 -31.40 1.07 3.63
CA GLY A 106 -31.31 -0.36 3.33
C GLY A 106 -31.08 -1.17 4.60
N ALA A 107 -30.03 -1.99 4.63
CA ALA A 107 -29.62 -2.76 5.82
C ALA A 107 -28.48 -2.08 6.60
N ASP A 108 -27.88 -1.03 6.04
CA ASP A 108 -26.71 -0.35 6.60
C ASP A 108 -27.11 0.94 7.31
N TYR A 109 -26.49 1.17 8.47
CA TYR A 109 -26.61 2.42 9.21
C TYR A 109 -25.66 3.45 8.60
N TRP A 110 -26.12 4.69 8.48
CA TRP A 110 -25.25 5.78 8.05
C TRP A 110 -24.21 6.09 9.14
N ASN A 111 -22.98 6.40 8.75
CA ASN A 111 -21.96 6.98 9.64
C ASN A 111 -22.20 8.50 9.89
N GLU A 112 -23.31 9.07 9.40
CA GLU A 112 -23.72 10.46 9.71
C GLU A 112 -23.93 10.60 11.24
N ASP A 113 -23.33 11.63 11.82
CA ASP A 113 -23.30 11.93 13.26
C ASP A 113 -22.89 10.73 14.11
N SER A 114 -21.70 10.21 13.81
CA SER A 114 -21.03 9.16 14.58
C SER A 114 -19.67 9.63 15.09
N VAL A 115 -19.30 9.11 16.25
CA VAL A 115 -17.94 9.24 16.78
C VAL A 115 -17.23 7.91 16.59
N GLU A 116 -15.99 7.98 16.10
CA GLU A 116 -15.14 6.82 15.90
C GLU A 116 -13.96 6.91 16.87
N PHE A 117 -13.80 5.90 17.72
CA PHE A 117 -12.63 5.74 18.56
C PHE A 117 -11.75 4.64 17.99
N TYR A 118 -10.48 4.94 17.81
CA TYR A 118 -9.49 4.04 17.24
C TYR A 118 -8.52 3.65 18.35
N LEU A 119 -8.31 2.35 18.53
CA LEU A 119 -7.41 1.80 19.54
C LEU A 119 -6.47 0.78 18.91
N ASN A 120 -5.18 0.90 19.21
CA ASN A 120 -4.17 -0.10 18.91
C ASN A 120 -3.47 -0.52 20.21
N ALA A 121 -3.86 -1.69 20.70
CA ALA A 121 -3.35 -2.33 21.90
C ALA A 121 -2.39 -3.49 21.63
N THR A 122 -1.90 -3.63 20.39
CA THR A 122 -1.01 -4.72 19.98
C THR A 122 0.40 -4.64 20.58
N GLY A 123 0.77 -3.47 21.10
CA GLY A 123 2.14 -3.15 21.51
C GLY A 123 3.04 -2.70 20.34
N ASN A 124 2.63 -2.90 19.09
CA ASN A 124 3.28 -2.33 17.90
C ASN A 124 2.59 -1.02 17.53
N LEU A 125 3.11 0.11 18.00
CA LEU A 125 2.50 1.42 17.75
C LEU A 125 2.63 1.88 16.28
N GLY A 126 3.54 1.26 15.51
CA GLY A 126 3.72 1.49 14.09
C GLY A 126 2.89 0.59 13.17
N LEU A 127 1.95 -0.18 13.72
CA LEU A 127 1.08 -1.13 13.00
C LEU A 127 0.38 -0.46 11.81
N ARG A 128 0.65 -0.88 10.56
CA ARG A 128 0.08 -0.24 9.36
C ARG A 128 -1.19 -0.90 8.79
N SER A 129 -1.67 -2.00 9.39
CA SER A 129 -2.95 -2.65 9.04
C SER A 129 -3.64 -3.26 10.27
N TYR A 130 -4.97 -3.34 10.26
CA TYR A 130 -5.73 -3.93 11.38
C TYR A 130 -5.42 -5.42 11.60
N THR A 131 -5.24 -5.78 12.87
CA THR A 131 -5.10 -7.14 13.36
C THR A 131 -5.88 -7.29 14.68
N GLU A 132 -5.89 -8.48 15.27
CA GLU A 132 -6.41 -8.69 16.61
C GLU A 132 -5.65 -7.79 17.61
N GLY A 133 -6.39 -7.04 18.43
CA GLY A 133 -5.82 -6.02 19.31
C GLY A 133 -5.79 -4.60 18.71
N ALA A 134 -6.22 -4.40 17.47
CA ALA A 134 -6.50 -3.08 16.89
C ALA A 134 -7.96 -2.98 16.42
N ALA A 135 -8.64 -1.88 16.76
CA ALA A 135 -10.06 -1.72 16.46
C ALA A 135 -10.47 -0.25 16.22
N GLN A 136 -11.43 -0.08 15.33
CA GLN A 136 -12.22 1.12 15.12
C GLN A 136 -13.60 0.85 15.74
N ILE A 137 -13.96 1.66 16.73
CA ILE A 137 -15.22 1.59 17.46
C ILE A 137 -16.08 2.76 17.00
N THR A 138 -17.01 2.50 16.09
CA THR A 138 -17.93 3.52 15.55
C THR A 138 -19.24 3.49 16.33
N ILE A 139 -19.62 4.64 16.90
CA ILE A 139 -20.80 4.81 17.74
C ILE A 139 -21.68 5.91 17.13
N PRO A 140 -22.86 5.57 16.60
CA PRO A 140 -23.77 6.56 16.01
C PRO A 140 -24.59 7.28 17.09
N ALA A 141 -24.93 8.56 16.86
CA ALA A 141 -25.72 9.39 17.76
C ALA A 141 -27.12 8.82 18.05
N MET A 142 -27.69 8.01 17.15
CA MET A 142 -29.00 7.38 17.34
C MET A 142 -29.08 6.43 18.52
N ASN A 143 -27.95 5.97 19.06
CA ASN A 143 -27.92 5.17 20.28
C ASN A 143 -28.62 5.88 21.45
N LYS A 144 -28.78 7.22 21.42
CA LYS A 144 -29.55 7.99 22.40
C LYS A 144 -31.03 7.59 22.51
N ASP A 145 -31.57 7.00 21.45
CA ASP A 145 -32.98 6.57 21.36
C ASP A 145 -33.15 5.06 21.61
N LEU A 146 -32.05 4.33 21.85
CA LEU A 146 -32.03 2.86 21.96
C LEU A 146 -31.91 2.40 23.42
N GLY A 147 -32.43 1.21 23.70
CA GLY A 147 -32.22 0.56 24.99
C GLY A 147 -30.80 -0.01 25.14
N PRO A 148 -30.34 -0.33 26.36
CA PRO A 148 -29.00 -0.88 26.61
C PRO A 148 -28.68 -2.17 25.84
N ASP A 149 -29.69 -2.98 25.52
CA ASP A 149 -29.54 -4.23 24.75
C ASP A 149 -29.66 -4.04 23.23
N GLU A 150 -29.88 -2.80 22.77
CA GLU A 150 -30.14 -2.43 21.37
C GLU A 150 -29.06 -1.50 20.80
N VAL A 151 -28.00 -1.21 21.55
CA VAL A 151 -26.91 -0.32 21.15
C VAL A 151 -26.21 -0.82 19.89
N ILE A 152 -25.84 0.13 19.02
CA ILE A 152 -25.16 -0.14 17.76
C ILE A 152 -23.68 0.21 17.91
N ILE A 153 -22.81 -0.74 17.58
CA ILE A 153 -21.37 -0.55 17.41
C ILE A 153 -20.98 -1.14 16.06
N SER A 154 -20.21 -0.39 15.28
CA SER A 154 -19.61 -0.84 14.02
C SER A 154 -18.12 -0.44 13.95
N GLY A 155 -17.52 -0.51 12.76
CA GLY A 155 -16.10 -0.25 12.53
C GLY A 155 -15.25 -1.53 12.48
N VAL A 156 -14.02 -1.41 11.97
CA VAL A 156 -13.09 -2.54 11.82
C VAL A 156 -12.78 -3.15 13.18
N ASN A 157 -13.08 -4.44 13.37
CA ASN A 157 -12.98 -5.16 14.66
C ASN A 157 -13.81 -4.55 15.82
N GLY A 158 -14.63 -3.52 15.59
CA GLY A 158 -15.29 -2.76 16.65
C GLY A 158 -16.24 -3.58 17.54
N THR A 159 -16.84 -4.64 17.02
CA THR A 159 -17.71 -5.54 17.81
C THR A 159 -16.93 -6.53 18.68
N THR A 160 -15.65 -6.77 18.37
CA THR A 160 -14.82 -7.75 19.09
C THR A 160 -14.33 -7.22 20.43
N VAL A 161 -14.28 -5.89 20.57
CA VAL A 161 -13.73 -5.20 21.74
C VAL A 161 -14.65 -5.23 22.97
N SER A 162 -15.91 -5.66 22.79
CA SER A 162 -16.92 -5.70 23.85
C SER A 162 -17.18 -4.34 24.51
N ALA A 163 -17.13 -3.25 23.73
CA ALA A 163 -17.45 -1.91 24.21
C ALA A 163 -18.92 -1.78 24.62
N VAL A 164 -19.19 -0.95 25.63
CA VAL A 164 -20.54 -0.60 26.07
C VAL A 164 -20.72 0.92 26.05
N PRO A 165 -21.52 1.46 25.11
CA PRO A 165 -21.79 2.88 25.02
C PRO A 165 -23.07 3.28 25.75
N VAL A 166 -23.08 4.49 26.31
CA VAL A 166 -24.26 5.25 26.72
C VAL A 166 -24.23 6.56 25.95
N VAL A 167 -25.32 6.88 25.24
CA VAL A 167 -25.45 8.12 24.48
C VAL A 167 -26.68 8.87 24.99
N VAL A 168 -26.54 10.16 25.24
CA VAL A 168 -27.62 11.03 25.74
C VAL A 168 -27.70 12.31 24.91
N GLU A 169 -28.91 12.83 24.74
CA GLU A 169 -29.13 14.13 24.12
C GLU A 169 -28.73 15.26 25.09
N THR A 170 -27.99 16.25 24.60
CA THR A 170 -27.58 17.44 25.37
C THR A 170 -28.28 18.69 24.84
N GLU A 171 -28.12 19.83 25.52
CA GLU A 171 -28.70 21.10 25.05
C GLU A 171 -28.13 21.55 23.69
N THR A 172 -26.93 21.08 23.32
CA THR A 172 -26.16 21.53 22.16
C THR A 172 -25.88 20.43 21.14
N GLY A 173 -26.37 19.21 21.36
CA GLY A 173 -26.12 18.05 20.50
C GLY A 173 -26.31 16.75 21.29
N TYR A 174 -25.23 15.99 21.46
CA TYR A 174 -25.26 14.72 22.20
C TYR A 174 -23.94 14.45 22.90
N ALA A 175 -24.00 13.72 24.01
CA ALA A 175 -22.84 13.23 24.73
C ALA A 175 -22.83 11.71 24.71
N MET A 176 -21.64 11.13 24.79
CA MET A 176 -21.45 9.70 24.94
C MET A 176 -20.37 9.36 25.95
N GLU A 177 -20.59 8.24 26.61
CA GLU A 177 -19.63 7.55 27.46
C GLU A 177 -19.50 6.11 27.00
N VAL A 178 -18.29 5.59 26.95
CA VAL A 178 -18.01 4.24 26.46
C VAL A 178 -17.08 3.57 27.43
N SER A 179 -17.41 2.35 27.87
CA SER A 179 -16.47 1.48 28.57
C SER A 179 -15.94 0.44 27.63
N VAL A 180 -14.64 0.24 27.68
CA VAL A 180 -13.91 -0.74 26.90
C VAL A 180 -13.15 -1.62 27.90
N PRO A 181 -13.46 -2.93 28.00
CA PRO A 181 -12.70 -3.82 28.88
C PRO A 181 -11.22 -3.77 28.52
N LEU A 182 -10.37 -3.57 29.53
CA LEU A 182 -8.91 -3.65 29.35
C LEU A 182 -8.46 -5.06 28.97
N GLN A 183 -9.26 -6.06 29.34
CA GLN A 183 -8.96 -7.47 29.18
C GLN A 183 -10.16 -8.18 28.52
N ASN A 184 -9.93 -8.84 27.39
CA ASN A 184 -10.91 -9.71 26.72
C ASN A 184 -10.18 -10.75 25.86
N ASP A 185 -10.90 -11.42 24.95
CA ASP A 185 -10.30 -12.44 24.08
C ASP A 185 -9.35 -11.85 23.01
N VAL A 186 -9.47 -10.55 22.69
CA VAL A 186 -8.74 -9.90 21.58
C VAL A 186 -7.63 -8.93 22.01
N TRP A 187 -7.58 -8.51 23.28
CA TRP A 187 -6.45 -7.74 23.83
C TRP A 187 -6.27 -7.89 25.34
N ASP A 188 -5.03 -7.64 25.78
CA ASP A 188 -4.56 -7.67 27.18
C ASP A 188 -3.88 -6.33 27.50
N ILE A 189 -4.68 -5.29 27.75
CA ILE A 189 -4.20 -3.96 28.10
C ILE A 189 -3.85 -3.94 29.59
N THR A 190 -2.56 -3.81 29.86
CA THR A 190 -2.08 -3.44 31.19
C THR A 190 -2.17 -1.92 31.35
N VAL A 191 -2.48 -1.43 32.55
CA VAL A 191 -2.50 0.01 32.86
C VAL A 191 -1.35 0.31 33.81
N GLU A 192 -0.30 0.90 33.28
CA GLU A 192 0.88 1.35 34.03
C GLU A 192 1.27 2.76 33.62
N HIS A 193 1.91 3.50 34.55
CA HIS A 193 2.32 4.86 34.28
C HIS A 193 3.34 4.91 33.12
N GLY A 194 2.97 5.58 32.04
CA GLY A 194 3.76 5.69 30.82
C GLY A 194 3.51 4.60 29.77
N GLN A 195 2.67 3.61 30.06
CA GLN A 195 2.24 2.65 29.02
C GLN A 195 1.39 3.36 27.97
N ALA A 196 1.65 3.06 26.70
CA ALA A 196 1.03 3.73 25.58
C ALA A 196 0.23 2.77 24.68
N LEU A 197 -0.83 3.29 24.09
CA LEU A 197 -1.64 2.67 23.04
C LEU A 197 -1.65 3.60 21.82
N GLY A 198 -1.82 3.04 20.62
CA GLY A 198 -2.22 3.86 19.49
C GLY A 198 -3.66 4.31 19.71
N PHE A 199 -3.95 5.60 19.51
CA PHE A 199 -5.24 6.19 19.77
C PHE A 199 -5.61 7.23 18.72
N GLN A 200 -6.88 7.28 18.33
CA GLN A 200 -7.41 8.30 17.45
C GLN A 200 -8.90 8.53 17.71
N VAL A 201 -9.38 9.75 17.44
CA VAL A 201 -10.79 10.11 17.52
C VAL A 201 -11.20 10.80 16.24
N HIS A 202 -12.25 10.32 15.61
CA HIS A 202 -12.92 11.03 14.53
C HIS A 202 -14.36 11.41 14.91
N LEU A 203 -14.82 12.55 14.40
CA LEU A 203 -16.25 12.86 14.28
C LEU A 203 -16.63 12.81 12.79
N ASN A 204 -17.54 11.91 12.44
CA ASN A 204 -18.29 12.00 11.18
C ASN A 204 -19.56 12.77 11.47
N ALA A 205 -19.68 13.99 10.96
CA ALA A 205 -20.86 14.81 11.19
C ALA A 205 -21.50 15.30 9.89
N ALA A 206 -22.77 15.67 10.00
CA ALA A 206 -23.57 16.17 8.90
C ALA A 206 -23.90 17.65 9.09
N ARG A 207 -23.76 18.43 8.02
CA ARG A 207 -24.30 19.80 7.92
C ARG A 207 -25.44 19.80 6.91
N GLU A 208 -26.43 20.70 7.05
CA GLU A 208 -27.56 20.82 6.10
C GLU A 208 -27.14 20.88 4.61
N THR A 209 -25.92 21.34 4.31
CA THR A 209 -25.38 21.46 2.95
C THR A 209 -24.24 20.50 2.62
N ASN A 210 -23.65 19.81 3.60
CA ASN A 210 -22.56 18.85 3.41
C ASN A 210 -22.72 17.67 4.37
N ARG A 211 -22.93 16.47 3.82
CA ARG A 211 -23.12 15.23 4.61
C ARG A 211 -21.81 14.55 5.03
N ASP A 212 -20.67 15.05 4.55
CA ASP A 212 -19.35 14.49 4.82
C ASP A 212 -18.46 15.52 5.54
N THR A 213 -18.83 15.94 6.75
CA THR A 213 -17.94 16.77 7.58
C THR A 213 -17.16 15.86 8.52
N LYS A 214 -15.85 15.73 8.28
CA LYS A 214 -14.95 14.90 9.09
C LYS A 214 -14.05 15.77 9.96
N LEU A 215 -14.00 15.51 11.26
CA LEU A 215 -12.97 16.04 12.16
C LEU A 215 -12.08 14.90 12.60
N ILE A 216 -10.75 15.09 12.48
CA ILE A 216 -9.72 14.09 12.76
C ILE A 216 -8.79 14.66 13.83
N TRP A 217 -8.51 13.89 14.88
CA TRP A 217 -7.65 14.35 15.98
C TRP A 217 -6.16 14.26 15.63
N SER A 218 -5.71 13.08 15.18
CA SER A 218 -4.30 12.81 14.94
C SER A 218 -3.75 13.67 13.81
N VAL A 219 -2.63 14.35 14.05
CA VAL A 219 -1.89 15.07 13.01
C VAL A 219 -1.20 14.12 12.02
N PHE A 220 -1.07 12.85 12.37
CA PHE A 220 -0.50 11.83 11.49
C PHE A 220 -1.52 11.36 10.42
N ASP A 221 -2.82 11.54 10.65
CA ASP A 221 -3.85 11.24 9.66
C ASP A 221 -4.26 12.48 8.88
N THR A 222 -3.58 12.72 7.76
CA THR A 222 -3.87 13.86 6.89
C THR A 222 -4.93 13.60 5.82
N SER A 223 -5.43 12.36 5.73
CA SER A 223 -6.23 11.91 4.58
C SER A 223 -7.30 10.86 4.90
N ASP A 224 -7.80 10.84 6.14
CA ASP A 224 -8.83 9.90 6.63
C ASP A 224 -8.45 8.43 6.33
N GLN A 225 -7.28 8.03 6.81
CA GLN A 225 -6.69 6.71 6.58
C GLN A 225 -6.81 5.79 7.81
N SER A 226 -7.26 6.30 8.95
CA SER A 226 -7.33 5.57 10.21
C SER A 226 -8.15 4.27 10.13
N TYR A 227 -9.14 4.18 9.23
CA TYR A 227 -9.95 2.96 9.05
C TYR A 227 -9.18 1.79 8.41
N GLN A 228 -8.00 2.04 7.82
CA GLN A 228 -7.19 1.00 7.18
C GLN A 228 -5.76 0.93 7.72
N ASN A 229 -5.23 2.03 8.23
CA ASN A 229 -3.84 2.14 8.67
C ASN A 229 -3.74 2.62 10.12
N PRO A 230 -3.51 1.74 11.11
CA PRO A 230 -3.33 2.14 12.50
C PRO A 230 -2.08 2.99 12.80
N SER A 231 -1.14 3.13 11.87
CA SER A 231 0.12 3.86 12.07
C SER A 231 -0.05 5.37 12.03
N VAL A 232 -1.20 5.84 11.55
CA VAL A 232 -1.62 7.24 11.66
C VAL A 232 -2.28 7.55 13.02
N PHE A 233 -2.31 6.52 13.88
CA PHE A 233 -2.38 6.55 15.34
C PHE A 233 -1.70 7.78 15.98
N GLY A 234 -2.41 8.61 16.75
CA GLY A 234 -1.77 9.35 17.84
C GLY A 234 -1.50 8.40 19.01
N PHE A 235 -1.07 8.94 20.15
CA PHE A 235 -0.73 8.13 21.33
C PHE A 235 -1.64 8.43 22.51
N LEU A 236 -2.24 7.40 23.10
CA LEU A 236 -2.82 7.48 24.44
C LEU A 236 -1.79 6.94 25.43
N ILE A 237 -1.47 7.72 26.46
CA ILE A 237 -0.46 7.37 27.47
C ILE A 237 -1.12 7.37 28.84
N PHE A 238 -1.04 6.25 29.56
CA PHE A 238 -1.60 6.14 30.91
C PHE A 238 -0.79 6.97 31.92
N TYR A 239 -1.49 7.80 32.70
CA TYR A 239 -0.91 8.69 33.70
C TYR A 239 -1.43 8.38 35.11
N GLU A 240 -0.54 7.95 36.01
CA GLU A 240 -0.92 7.70 37.41
C GLU A 240 -1.17 9.05 38.11
N ILE A 241 -2.38 9.23 38.64
CA ILE A 241 -2.80 10.49 39.26
C ILE A 241 -1.84 10.86 40.41
N GLY A 242 -1.32 12.09 40.36
CA GLY A 242 -0.45 12.64 41.40
C GLY A 242 1.05 12.40 41.19
N ARG A 243 1.46 11.78 40.08
CA ARG A 243 2.87 11.79 39.63
C ARG A 243 3.33 13.21 39.28
N GLU A 244 4.64 13.45 39.33
CA GLU A 244 5.27 14.71 38.86
C GLU A 244 6.05 14.50 37.56
N ASP A 245 6.49 13.27 37.28
CA ASP A 245 7.16 12.90 36.05
C ASP A 245 6.14 12.63 34.94
N VAL A 246 6.20 13.45 33.90
CA VAL A 246 5.39 13.25 32.69
C VAL A 246 6.13 12.24 31.80
N PRO A 247 5.51 11.09 31.46
CA PRO A 247 6.12 10.12 30.56
C PRO A 247 6.48 10.77 29.22
N PRO A 248 7.63 10.43 28.60
CA PRO A 248 7.93 10.90 27.26
C PRO A 248 6.97 10.30 26.23
N LEU A 249 6.93 10.89 25.03
CA LEU A 249 6.27 10.25 23.90
C LEU A 249 6.93 8.90 23.59
N PRO A 250 6.14 7.87 23.24
CA PRO A 250 6.69 6.62 22.75
C PRO A 250 7.37 6.84 21.39
N ASP A 251 8.33 5.97 21.09
CA ASP A 251 8.90 5.89 19.74
C ASP A 251 7.87 5.21 18.83
N ALA A 252 7.45 5.89 17.76
CA ALA A 252 6.43 5.38 16.82
C ALA A 252 6.90 4.11 16.10
N ASP A 253 8.22 3.87 16.04
CA ASP A 253 8.82 2.66 15.48
C ASP A 253 9.05 1.55 16.53
N ALA A 254 8.75 1.79 17.81
CA ALA A 254 8.86 0.77 18.86
C ALA A 254 7.83 -0.35 18.63
N GLY A 255 8.33 -1.54 18.35
CA GLY A 255 7.54 -2.72 17.98
C GLY A 255 8.02 -3.38 16.70
N ARG A 256 8.83 -2.68 15.88
CA ARG A 256 9.69 -3.34 14.90
C ARG A 256 10.90 -3.84 15.68
N ASP A 257 11.02 -5.14 15.92
CA ASP A 257 12.28 -5.75 16.38
C ASP A 257 13.32 -5.62 15.24
N ARG A 258 13.76 -4.39 14.97
CA ARG A 258 14.95 -4.11 14.19
C ARG A 258 16.12 -4.42 15.12
N GLU A 259 16.49 -5.69 15.15
CA GLU A 259 17.74 -6.14 15.76
C GLU A 259 18.83 -5.11 15.44
N GLU A 260 19.61 -4.65 16.43
CA GLU A 260 20.71 -3.71 16.19
C GLU A 260 21.72 -4.40 15.26
N LEU A 261 21.57 -4.20 13.95
CA LEU A 261 22.38 -4.88 12.94
C LEU A 261 23.79 -4.28 12.97
N PRO A 262 24.83 -5.11 12.87
CA PRO A 262 26.19 -4.62 12.84
C PRO A 262 26.41 -3.68 11.63
N GLU A 263 27.22 -2.65 11.84
CA GLU A 263 27.70 -1.79 10.76
C GLU A 263 28.45 -2.62 9.70
N VAL A 264 28.39 -2.16 8.45
CA VAL A 264 29.05 -2.84 7.34
C VAL A 264 30.52 -2.44 7.28
N GLU A 265 31.40 -3.44 7.32
CA GLU A 265 32.84 -3.25 7.12
C GLU A 265 33.12 -2.65 5.73
N ALA A 266 33.96 -1.61 5.67
CA ALA A 266 34.26 -0.89 4.43
C ALA A 266 34.97 -1.75 3.36
N ASP A 267 35.49 -2.91 3.72
CA ASP A 267 36.12 -3.90 2.84
C ASP A 267 35.28 -5.17 2.64
N ALA A 268 33.97 -5.12 2.90
CA ALA A 268 33.03 -6.21 2.63
C ALA A 268 33.13 -6.69 1.16
N LEU A 269 33.06 -8.01 0.96
CA LEU A 269 33.33 -8.64 -0.34
C LEU A 269 32.30 -8.19 -1.39
N TYR A 270 31.04 -8.02 -1.02
CA TYR A 270 30.00 -7.55 -1.95
C TYR A 270 30.27 -6.16 -2.53
N LEU A 271 31.11 -5.34 -1.88
CA LEU A 271 31.52 -4.01 -2.36
C LEU A 271 32.72 -4.07 -3.34
N ASP A 272 33.42 -5.20 -3.45
CA ASP A 272 34.56 -5.35 -4.37
C ASP A 272 34.07 -5.72 -5.79
N PRO A 273 34.14 -4.80 -6.77
CA PRO A 273 33.64 -5.06 -8.12
C PRO A 273 34.51 -6.05 -8.91
N THR A 274 35.66 -6.48 -8.38
CA THR A 274 36.53 -7.46 -9.02
C THR A 274 36.18 -8.92 -8.68
N GLN A 275 35.29 -9.12 -7.71
CA GLN A 275 34.84 -10.45 -7.32
C GLN A 275 33.72 -10.97 -8.24
N PRO A 276 33.59 -12.31 -8.39
CA PRO A 276 32.46 -12.90 -9.11
C PRO A 276 31.11 -12.47 -8.52
N VAL A 277 30.09 -12.32 -9.37
CA VAL A 277 28.74 -11.90 -8.95
C VAL A 277 28.19 -12.82 -7.86
N ASP A 278 28.24 -14.14 -8.03
CA ASP A 278 27.74 -15.10 -7.04
C ASP A 278 28.39 -14.94 -5.66
N ALA A 279 29.70 -14.69 -5.63
CA ALA A 279 30.42 -14.46 -4.38
C ALA A 279 29.96 -13.16 -3.68
N ARG A 280 29.69 -12.11 -4.47
CA ARG A 280 29.14 -10.85 -3.95
C ARG A 280 27.71 -11.03 -3.44
N VAL A 281 26.89 -11.80 -4.15
CA VAL A 281 25.51 -12.13 -3.77
C VAL A 281 25.49 -12.93 -2.46
N GLU A 282 26.31 -13.98 -2.34
CA GLU A 282 26.41 -14.79 -1.12
C GLU A 282 26.86 -13.96 0.10
N ASP A 283 27.88 -13.11 -0.06
CA ASP A 283 28.36 -12.22 1.01
C ASP A 283 27.30 -11.18 1.40
N LEU A 284 26.58 -10.61 0.43
CA LEU A 284 25.50 -9.65 0.70
C LEU A 284 24.32 -10.31 1.43
N LEU A 285 23.80 -11.43 0.92
CA LEU A 285 22.65 -12.14 1.50
C LEU A 285 22.92 -12.60 2.95
N ALA A 286 24.16 -12.98 3.26
CA ALA A 286 24.57 -13.35 4.62
C ALA A 286 24.56 -12.19 5.60
N ARG A 287 24.61 -10.94 5.11
CA ARG A 287 24.57 -9.71 5.91
C ARG A 287 23.18 -9.12 6.03
N MET A 288 22.24 -9.53 5.19
CA MET A 288 20.88 -8.99 5.16
C MET A 288 20.02 -9.56 6.28
N SER A 289 19.29 -8.68 6.96
CA SER A 289 18.17 -9.05 7.81
C SER A 289 17.02 -9.62 6.99
N LEU A 290 16.00 -10.16 7.67
CA LEU A 290 14.78 -10.59 7.01
C LEU A 290 14.10 -9.43 6.28
N TYR A 291 13.93 -8.28 6.93
CA TYR A 291 13.30 -7.11 6.34
C TYR A 291 14.09 -6.53 5.17
N GLU A 292 15.43 -6.55 5.21
CA GLU A 292 16.23 -6.13 4.05
C GLU A 292 16.01 -7.08 2.86
N LYS A 293 15.80 -8.38 3.08
CA LYS A 293 15.47 -9.34 2.00
C LYS A 293 14.07 -9.10 1.44
N ILE A 294 13.08 -8.91 2.32
CA ILE A 294 11.70 -8.62 1.91
C ILE A 294 11.61 -7.28 1.17
N GLY A 295 12.35 -6.26 1.61
CA GLY A 295 12.47 -4.99 0.92
C GLY A 295 12.97 -5.17 -0.51
N GLN A 296 13.98 -6.02 -0.73
CA GLN A 296 14.46 -6.37 -2.07
C GLN A 296 13.41 -7.09 -2.94
N MET A 297 12.44 -7.79 -2.34
CA MET A 297 11.32 -8.43 -3.03
C MET A 297 10.17 -7.46 -3.31
N THR A 298 10.27 -6.20 -2.91
CA THR A 298 9.18 -5.21 -2.98
C THR A 298 9.44 -4.20 -4.11
N GLN A 299 8.50 -4.09 -5.05
CA GLN A 299 8.47 -3.02 -6.05
C GLN A 299 7.27 -2.10 -5.84
N VAL A 300 7.54 -0.79 -5.79
CA VAL A 300 6.55 0.26 -5.48
C VAL A 300 6.43 1.25 -6.64
N GLU A 301 5.23 1.75 -6.91
CA GLU A 301 5.07 2.79 -7.92
C GLU A 301 5.47 4.17 -7.38
N ASN A 302 6.11 4.98 -8.23
CA ASN A 302 6.76 6.22 -7.83
C ASN A 302 5.82 7.32 -7.32
N GLY A 303 4.55 7.33 -7.70
CA GLY A 303 3.53 8.24 -7.19
C GLY A 303 2.97 7.80 -5.83
N SER A 304 3.33 6.61 -5.38
CA SER A 304 2.81 5.96 -4.17
C SER A 304 3.85 5.85 -3.06
N ILE A 305 5.14 5.86 -3.41
CA ILE A 305 6.24 5.76 -2.46
C ILE A 305 6.44 7.08 -1.67
N VAL A 306 6.59 6.96 -0.35
CA VAL A 306 7.20 8.02 0.47
C VAL A 306 8.72 7.89 0.31
N PRO A 307 9.45 8.91 -0.18
CA PRO A 307 10.87 8.75 -0.54
C PRO A 307 11.75 8.20 0.58
N GLU A 308 11.52 8.61 1.82
CA GLU A 308 12.24 8.11 3.01
C GLU A 308 12.01 6.62 3.27
N ASP A 309 10.87 6.06 2.85
CA ASP A 309 10.57 4.63 3.01
C ASP A 309 11.43 3.75 2.10
N ILE A 310 12.05 4.30 1.04
CA ILE A 310 13.08 3.57 0.28
C ILE A 310 14.22 3.18 1.23
N THR A 311 14.66 4.10 2.09
CA THR A 311 15.69 3.84 3.09
C THR A 311 15.15 3.00 4.23
N ASN A 312 14.00 3.38 4.79
CA ASN A 312 13.47 2.77 6.02
C ASN A 312 13.04 1.33 5.83
N GLU A 313 12.59 0.96 4.63
CA GLU A 313 12.05 -0.37 4.32
C GLU A 313 12.96 -1.15 3.35
N ALA A 314 14.15 -0.62 3.03
CA ALA A 314 15.14 -1.23 2.13
C ALA A 314 14.54 -1.68 0.78
N ILE A 315 13.66 -0.85 0.21
CA ILE A 315 12.93 -1.13 -1.03
C ILE A 315 13.91 -1.50 -2.16
N GLY A 316 13.64 -2.59 -2.87
CA GLY A 316 14.49 -3.11 -3.94
C GLY A 316 14.22 -2.51 -5.30
N SER A 317 12.99 -2.05 -5.54
CA SER A 317 12.64 -1.48 -6.83
C SER A 317 11.55 -0.41 -6.76
N ILE A 318 11.67 0.57 -7.65
CA ILE A 318 10.60 1.52 -7.97
C ILE A 318 10.20 1.33 -9.43
N LEU A 319 8.94 1.58 -9.77
CA LEU A 319 8.51 1.68 -11.15
C LEU A 319 7.79 3.00 -11.47
N SER A 320 7.73 3.31 -12.77
CA SER A 320 6.73 4.22 -13.33
C SER A 320 5.75 3.45 -14.19
N GLY A 321 4.51 3.34 -13.73
CA GLY A 321 3.40 2.85 -14.55
C GLY A 321 2.97 3.86 -15.61
N GLY A 322 1.88 3.55 -16.32
CA GLY A 322 1.27 4.47 -17.28
C GLY A 322 0.84 5.79 -16.61
N GLY A 323 1.60 6.86 -16.84
CA GLY A 323 1.34 8.17 -16.23
C GLY A 323 2.21 8.52 -15.02
N GLY A 324 3.08 7.62 -14.54
CA GLY A 324 4.03 7.86 -13.44
C GLY A 324 5.23 8.73 -13.82
N ALA A 325 5.01 9.80 -14.59
CA ALA A 325 6.05 10.73 -15.01
C ALA A 325 6.31 11.81 -13.95
N PRO A 326 7.51 12.40 -13.90
CA PRO A 326 7.75 13.58 -13.06
C PRO A 326 6.89 14.76 -13.50
N ASP A 327 6.59 15.68 -12.57
CA ASP A 327 5.76 16.88 -12.79
C ASP A 327 6.09 17.63 -14.08
N VAL A 328 7.39 17.77 -14.37
CA VAL A 328 7.90 18.29 -15.63
C VAL A 328 8.43 17.14 -16.45
N ASN A 329 7.59 16.56 -17.30
CA ASN A 329 7.96 15.40 -18.11
C ASN A 329 9.00 15.77 -19.20
N THR A 330 10.28 15.64 -18.86
CA THR A 330 11.43 15.83 -19.76
C THR A 330 12.51 14.80 -19.42
N PRO A 331 13.37 14.39 -20.36
CA PRO A 331 14.41 13.40 -20.08
C PRO A 331 15.30 13.75 -18.86
N ALA A 332 15.66 15.03 -18.70
CA ALA A 332 16.47 15.49 -17.58
C ALA A 332 15.74 15.42 -16.23
N ALA A 333 14.42 15.65 -16.22
CA ALA A 333 13.62 15.52 -15.00
C ALA A 333 13.42 14.06 -14.60
N TRP A 334 13.28 13.16 -15.57
CA TRP A 334 13.28 11.72 -15.30
C TRP A 334 14.60 11.27 -14.69
N ALA A 335 15.73 11.66 -15.28
CA ALA A 335 17.06 11.35 -14.73
C ALA A 335 17.24 11.91 -13.30
N ALA A 336 16.78 13.14 -13.04
CA ALA A 336 16.86 13.72 -11.71
C ALA A 336 15.98 12.99 -10.68
N MET A 337 14.80 12.52 -11.08
CA MET A 337 13.90 11.74 -10.22
C MET A 337 14.50 10.37 -9.89
N THR A 338 15.00 9.64 -10.88
CA THR A 338 15.62 8.32 -10.68
C THR A 338 16.91 8.41 -9.86
N ASP A 339 17.76 9.41 -10.10
CA ASP A 339 18.94 9.70 -9.28
C ASP A 339 18.56 10.03 -7.83
N GLY A 340 17.47 10.77 -7.63
CA GLY A 340 16.94 11.13 -6.31
C GLY A 340 16.54 9.90 -5.50
N TYR A 341 15.77 8.99 -6.09
CA TYR A 341 15.43 7.72 -5.44
C TYR A 341 16.65 6.87 -5.14
N GLN A 342 17.64 6.86 -6.04
CA GLN A 342 18.87 6.11 -5.82
C GLN A 342 19.68 6.64 -4.62
N GLN A 343 19.61 7.94 -4.30
CA GLN A 343 20.27 8.45 -3.10
C GLN A 343 19.69 7.83 -1.82
N TYR A 344 18.37 7.73 -1.69
CA TYR A 344 17.73 7.07 -0.54
C TYR A 344 18.18 5.60 -0.41
N ALA A 345 18.21 4.86 -1.52
CA ALA A 345 18.67 3.47 -1.51
C ALA A 345 20.12 3.31 -1.02
N LEU A 346 21.00 4.24 -1.41
CA LEU A 346 22.40 4.26 -1.01
C LEU A 346 22.62 4.73 0.44
N GLU A 347 21.64 5.37 1.07
CA GLU A 347 21.65 5.73 2.49
C GLU A 347 21.32 4.55 3.42
N THR A 348 20.79 3.45 2.87
CA THR A 348 20.55 2.23 3.64
C THR A 348 21.84 1.67 4.22
N ARG A 349 21.73 0.88 5.29
CA ARG A 349 22.88 0.24 5.96
C ARG A 349 23.79 -0.53 4.99
N LEU A 350 23.20 -1.24 4.03
CA LEU A 350 23.93 -2.05 3.04
C LEU A 350 24.20 -1.30 1.72
N GLY A 351 23.59 -0.14 1.50
CA GLY A 351 23.73 0.64 0.27
C GLY A 351 23.38 -0.15 -0.99
N ILE A 352 22.36 -1.01 -0.93
CA ILE A 352 21.93 -1.82 -2.09
C ILE A 352 21.20 -0.87 -3.07
N PRO A 353 21.67 -0.73 -4.33
CA PRO A 353 21.03 0.16 -5.28
C PRO A 353 19.65 -0.35 -5.71
N LEU A 354 18.72 0.57 -5.93
CA LEU A 354 17.44 0.27 -6.58
C LEU A 354 17.64 -0.13 -8.04
N ILE A 355 16.75 -1.00 -8.52
CA ILE A 355 16.47 -1.16 -9.95
C ILE A 355 15.16 -0.42 -10.29
N TYR A 356 15.17 0.40 -11.34
CA TYR A 356 14.01 1.22 -11.73
C TYR A 356 13.34 0.68 -13.00
N GLY A 357 12.07 0.24 -12.86
CA GLY A 357 11.25 -0.34 -13.91
C GLY A 357 10.36 0.67 -14.65
N VAL A 358 10.13 0.44 -15.94
CA VAL A 358 9.16 1.22 -16.74
C VAL A 358 8.60 0.40 -17.90
N ASP A 359 7.35 0.67 -18.28
CA ASP A 359 6.78 0.23 -19.56
C ASP A 359 7.28 1.11 -20.72
N ALA A 360 8.38 0.70 -21.36
CA ALA A 360 8.88 1.26 -22.61
C ALA A 360 8.63 0.27 -23.77
N VAL A 361 7.34 0.00 -24.03
CA VAL A 361 6.86 -1.11 -24.85
C VAL A 361 6.80 -0.80 -26.36
N HIS A 362 7.00 0.45 -26.75
CA HIS A 362 7.10 0.86 -28.16
C HIS A 362 7.94 2.14 -28.31
N GLY A 363 9.13 2.10 -27.71
CA GLY A 363 9.93 3.29 -27.38
C GLY A 363 9.75 3.68 -25.91
N HIS A 364 10.44 4.71 -25.44
CA HIS A 364 10.30 5.19 -24.05
C HIS A 364 9.00 6.02 -23.89
N ASN A 365 7.86 5.36 -24.05
CA ASN A 365 6.56 5.95 -24.33
C ASN A 365 5.97 6.83 -23.21
N ASN A 366 6.52 6.76 -22.00
CA ASN A 366 6.14 7.65 -20.90
C ASN A 366 6.85 9.02 -20.95
N VAL A 367 7.92 9.16 -21.74
CA VAL A 367 8.74 10.38 -21.77
C VAL A 367 8.31 11.29 -22.92
N TYR A 368 7.98 12.53 -22.60
CA TYR A 368 7.65 13.51 -23.63
C TYR A 368 8.85 13.79 -24.54
N GLY A 369 8.67 13.57 -25.85
CA GLY A 369 9.70 13.80 -26.88
C GLY A 369 10.56 12.57 -27.21
N ALA A 370 10.35 11.43 -26.54
CA ALA A 370 10.92 10.14 -26.93
C ALA A 370 10.39 9.68 -28.30
N VAL A 371 11.14 8.79 -28.96
CA VAL A 371 10.69 8.18 -30.20
C VAL A 371 9.58 7.17 -29.90
N ILE A 372 8.45 7.31 -30.59
CA ILE A 372 7.33 6.37 -30.49
C ILE A 372 7.31 5.49 -31.74
N PHE A 373 7.59 4.21 -31.54
CA PHE A 373 7.56 3.19 -32.59
C PHE A 373 6.14 2.63 -32.79
N PRO A 374 5.87 1.97 -33.93
CA PRO A 374 4.67 1.16 -34.08
C PRO A 374 4.59 0.10 -32.98
N HIS A 375 3.40 -0.15 -32.43
CA HIS A 375 3.19 -1.27 -31.53
C HIS A 375 3.46 -2.62 -32.22
N ASN A 376 3.65 -3.65 -31.41
CA ASN A 376 4.14 -4.97 -31.81
C ASN A 376 3.32 -5.63 -32.93
N ILE A 377 2.00 -5.46 -33.00
CA ILE A 377 1.22 -6.01 -34.12
C ILE A 377 1.68 -5.46 -35.48
N GLY A 378 2.11 -4.19 -35.51
CA GLY A 378 2.70 -3.55 -36.68
C GLY A 378 4.12 -4.03 -36.96
N LEU A 379 4.91 -4.27 -35.91
CA LEU A 379 6.26 -4.84 -36.04
C LEU A 379 6.21 -6.29 -36.54
N GLY A 380 5.26 -7.09 -36.05
CA GLY A 380 5.00 -8.43 -36.54
C GLY A 380 4.65 -8.49 -38.02
N ALA A 381 3.89 -7.51 -38.52
CA ALA A 381 3.59 -7.40 -39.94
C ALA A 381 4.84 -7.16 -40.82
N THR A 382 5.95 -6.69 -40.24
CA THR A 382 7.22 -6.52 -40.96
C THR A 382 7.97 -7.84 -41.16
N ARG A 383 7.78 -8.82 -40.26
CA ARG A 383 8.55 -10.08 -40.20
C ARG A 383 10.06 -9.85 -40.30
N ASN A 384 10.55 -8.85 -39.55
CA ASN A 384 11.93 -8.41 -39.62
C ASN A 384 12.53 -8.32 -38.21
N ALA A 385 13.22 -9.39 -37.80
CA ALA A 385 13.90 -9.48 -36.52
C ALA A 385 14.98 -8.39 -36.35
N GLU A 386 15.80 -8.16 -37.39
CA GLU A 386 16.87 -7.14 -37.36
C GLU A 386 16.30 -5.74 -37.08
N LEU A 387 15.12 -5.42 -37.62
CA LEU A 387 14.44 -4.16 -37.35
C LEU A 387 13.93 -4.08 -35.90
N VAL A 388 13.39 -5.17 -35.35
CA VAL A 388 12.92 -5.21 -33.96
C VAL A 388 14.09 -5.07 -32.99
N GLU A 389 15.20 -5.74 -33.25
CA GLU A 389 16.45 -5.60 -32.49
C GLU A 389 16.93 -4.14 -32.51
N GLU A 390 17.00 -3.50 -33.67
CA GLU A 390 17.40 -2.09 -33.79
C GLU A 390 16.46 -1.15 -33.02
N ILE A 391 15.14 -1.38 -33.09
CA ILE A 391 14.15 -0.61 -32.34
C ILE A 391 14.34 -0.76 -30.82
N CYS A 392 14.51 -1.99 -30.35
CA CYS A 392 14.71 -2.28 -28.94
C CYS A 392 16.08 -1.75 -28.44
N ARG A 393 17.11 -1.75 -29.29
CA ARG A 393 18.41 -1.12 -29.05
C ARG A 393 18.32 0.40 -28.92
N ILE A 394 17.51 1.07 -29.75
CA ILE A 394 17.24 2.51 -29.63
C ILE A 394 16.45 2.79 -28.35
N THR A 395 15.45 1.97 -28.05
CA THR A 395 14.65 2.08 -26.82
C THR A 395 15.52 2.02 -25.56
N ALA A 396 16.45 1.05 -25.49
CA ALA A 396 17.40 0.95 -24.39
C ALA A 396 18.26 2.22 -24.21
N LEU A 397 18.75 2.80 -25.32
CA LEU A 397 19.53 4.04 -25.27
C LEU A 397 18.70 5.24 -24.75
N GLU A 398 17.44 5.34 -25.13
CA GLU A 398 16.54 6.40 -24.63
C GLU A 398 16.21 6.21 -23.15
N MET A 399 16.05 4.96 -22.69
CA MET A 399 15.82 4.63 -21.28
C MET A 399 17.01 4.98 -20.38
N VAL A 400 18.21 4.54 -20.77
CA VAL A 400 19.45 4.86 -20.04
C VAL A 400 19.65 6.38 -19.93
N ALA A 401 19.29 7.15 -20.97
CA ALA A 401 19.36 8.61 -20.95
C ALA A 401 18.44 9.27 -19.89
N THR A 402 17.50 8.50 -19.32
CA THR A 402 16.58 8.91 -18.25
C THR A 402 16.83 8.21 -16.91
N GLY A 403 17.92 7.43 -16.81
CA GLY A 403 18.27 6.70 -15.60
C GLY A 403 17.42 5.45 -15.33
N THR A 404 16.62 4.99 -16.29
CA THR A 404 15.83 3.75 -16.18
C THR A 404 16.59 2.59 -16.84
N HIS A 405 16.73 1.49 -16.10
CA HIS A 405 17.59 0.36 -16.49
C HIS A 405 16.85 -0.97 -16.60
N TRP A 406 15.52 -0.96 -16.44
CA TRP A 406 14.67 -2.14 -16.56
C TRP A 406 13.39 -1.84 -17.33
N ASN A 407 13.18 -2.56 -18.42
CA ASN A 407 12.02 -2.43 -19.31
C ASN A 407 11.06 -3.60 -19.14
N PHE A 408 9.77 -3.31 -18.98
CA PHE A 408 8.70 -4.31 -19.01
C PHE A 408 8.31 -4.69 -20.45
N ALA A 409 9.29 -5.15 -21.24
CA ALA A 409 9.14 -5.57 -22.62
C ALA A 409 10.17 -6.67 -22.97
N PRO A 410 9.92 -7.55 -23.96
CA PRO A 410 8.77 -7.55 -24.87
C PRO A 410 7.54 -8.32 -24.38
N VAL A 411 6.39 -8.06 -25.02
CA VAL A 411 5.16 -8.85 -24.84
C VAL A 411 5.20 -10.06 -25.78
N LEU A 412 5.22 -11.28 -25.20
CA LEU A 412 5.32 -12.58 -25.87
C LEU A 412 3.97 -13.23 -26.14
N ALA A 413 2.87 -12.53 -25.89
CA ALA A 413 1.52 -13.04 -26.09
C ALA A 413 1.32 -13.54 -27.53
N VAL A 414 1.03 -14.84 -27.69
CA VAL A 414 0.61 -15.43 -28.97
C VAL A 414 -0.91 -15.24 -29.09
N LEU A 415 -1.31 -14.36 -29.99
CA LEU A 415 -2.64 -13.78 -30.03
C LEU A 415 -3.67 -14.75 -30.62
N GLN A 416 -4.73 -15.10 -29.87
CA GLN A 416 -5.77 -16.03 -30.35
C GLN A 416 -7.13 -15.36 -30.62
N ASP A 417 -7.41 -14.20 -30.01
CA ASP A 417 -8.68 -13.50 -30.19
C ASP A 417 -8.51 -11.97 -30.33
N ALA A 418 -8.82 -11.46 -31.53
CA ALA A 418 -8.71 -10.04 -31.89
C ALA A 418 -9.60 -9.09 -31.07
N ARG A 419 -10.51 -9.61 -30.24
CA ARG A 419 -11.33 -8.80 -29.34
C ARG A 419 -10.61 -8.43 -28.04
N TRP A 420 -9.48 -9.06 -27.74
CA TRP A 420 -8.68 -8.74 -26.56
C TRP A 420 -8.15 -7.31 -26.61
N GLY A 421 -8.31 -6.54 -25.54
CA GLY A 421 -7.92 -5.12 -25.49
C GLY A 421 -6.42 -4.89 -25.71
N ARG A 422 -5.58 -5.87 -25.39
CA ARG A 422 -4.11 -5.83 -25.54
C ARG A 422 -3.63 -6.51 -26.82
N TYR A 423 -4.52 -6.83 -27.77
CA TYR A 423 -4.16 -7.52 -29.01
C TYR A 423 -3.07 -6.79 -29.82
N TYR A 424 -3.01 -5.46 -29.74
CA TYR A 424 -2.00 -4.68 -30.45
C TYR A 424 -0.58 -4.82 -29.85
N GLU A 425 -0.48 -5.31 -28.62
CA GLU A 425 0.78 -5.49 -27.88
C GLU A 425 1.50 -6.80 -28.24
N GLY A 426 0.82 -7.78 -28.85
CA GLY A 426 1.47 -8.99 -29.36
C GLY A 426 1.97 -8.83 -30.79
N TYR A 427 3.00 -9.60 -31.18
CA TYR A 427 3.53 -9.58 -32.55
C TYR A 427 2.64 -10.30 -33.56
N GLY A 428 1.79 -11.24 -33.14
CA GLY A 428 0.89 -11.96 -34.03
C GLY A 428 0.31 -13.23 -33.41
N GLU A 429 -0.41 -14.00 -34.23
CA GLU A 429 -1.04 -15.27 -33.86
C GLU A 429 -0.15 -16.50 -34.10
N ASP A 430 0.98 -16.32 -34.77
CA ASP A 430 1.91 -17.38 -35.18
C ASP A 430 3.07 -17.51 -34.18
N THR A 431 3.18 -18.66 -33.51
CA THR A 431 4.17 -18.91 -32.45
C THR A 431 5.61 -18.71 -32.93
N ASP A 432 5.95 -19.16 -34.14
CA ASP A 432 7.31 -19.04 -34.68
C ASP A 432 7.68 -17.56 -34.90
N LEU A 433 6.78 -16.77 -35.48
CA LEU A 433 6.98 -15.33 -35.66
C LEU A 433 7.13 -14.61 -34.31
N VAL A 434 6.27 -14.91 -33.34
CA VAL A 434 6.35 -14.30 -32.00
C VAL A 434 7.68 -14.66 -31.35
N THR A 435 8.12 -15.91 -31.46
CA THR A 435 9.40 -16.39 -30.94
C THR A 435 10.58 -15.60 -31.54
N GLU A 436 10.65 -15.53 -32.86
CA GLU A 436 11.74 -14.85 -33.59
C GLU A 436 11.85 -13.37 -33.18
N LEU A 437 10.72 -12.65 -33.16
CA LEU A 437 10.74 -11.21 -32.87
C LEU A 437 10.92 -10.90 -31.38
N SER A 438 10.48 -11.78 -30.49
CA SER A 438 10.67 -11.61 -29.05
C SER A 438 12.15 -11.76 -28.67
N VAL A 439 12.84 -12.76 -29.22
CA VAL A 439 14.29 -12.94 -29.03
C VAL A 439 15.05 -11.71 -29.52
N ALA A 440 14.74 -11.22 -30.72
CA ALA A 440 15.37 -10.03 -31.28
C ALA A 440 15.22 -8.78 -30.37
N CYS A 441 14.05 -8.61 -29.73
CA CYS A 441 13.88 -7.48 -28.81
C CYS A 441 14.68 -7.67 -27.51
N VAL A 442 14.74 -8.89 -26.95
CA VAL A 442 15.56 -9.20 -25.78
C VAL A 442 17.03 -8.90 -26.07
N GLU A 443 17.56 -9.35 -27.20
CA GLU A 443 18.94 -9.09 -27.64
C GLU A 443 19.18 -7.58 -27.85
N GLY A 444 18.23 -6.86 -28.44
CA GLY A 444 18.34 -5.41 -28.63
C GLY A 444 18.39 -4.62 -27.31
N LEU A 445 17.59 -5.00 -26.31
CA LEU A 445 17.57 -4.36 -24.99
C LEU A 445 18.83 -4.67 -24.17
N GLN A 446 19.19 -5.96 -24.07
CA GLN A 446 20.23 -6.43 -23.16
C GLN A 446 21.64 -6.42 -23.78
N GLY A 447 21.75 -6.36 -25.11
CA GLY A 447 23.02 -6.48 -25.83
C GLY A 447 23.76 -7.78 -25.50
N ASP A 448 25.08 -7.77 -25.70
CA ASP A 448 25.94 -8.92 -25.37
C ASP A 448 26.13 -9.10 -23.85
N SER A 449 25.89 -8.05 -23.05
CA SER A 449 26.09 -8.05 -21.60
C SER A 449 25.35 -6.91 -20.91
N LEU A 450 24.56 -7.26 -19.88
CA LEU A 450 23.92 -6.29 -18.98
C LEU A 450 24.91 -5.45 -18.14
N ALA A 451 26.21 -5.76 -18.19
CA ALA A 451 27.24 -4.93 -17.58
C ALA A 451 27.62 -3.70 -18.44
N ASP A 452 27.18 -3.65 -19.71
CA ASP A 452 27.35 -2.47 -20.56
C ASP A 452 26.38 -1.37 -20.07
N PRO A 453 26.89 -0.16 -19.73
CA PRO A 453 26.06 0.92 -19.20
C PRO A 453 25.01 1.44 -20.18
N LEU A 454 25.02 1.02 -21.44
CA LEU A 454 24.02 1.37 -22.43
C LEU A 454 22.91 0.32 -22.54
N THR A 455 22.96 -0.78 -21.81
CA THR A 455 21.97 -1.86 -21.88
C THR A 455 20.88 -1.71 -20.83
N VAL A 456 19.76 -2.39 -21.05
CA VAL A 456 18.57 -2.36 -20.20
C VAL A 456 18.09 -3.80 -20.00
N LEU A 457 17.72 -4.15 -18.78
CA LEU A 457 17.11 -5.44 -18.46
C LEU A 457 15.77 -5.60 -19.18
N ALA A 458 15.60 -6.69 -19.93
CA ALA A 458 14.36 -7.04 -20.60
C ALA A 458 13.44 -7.89 -19.71
N THR A 459 12.14 -7.83 -19.97
CA THR A 459 11.09 -8.59 -19.28
C THR A 459 10.13 -9.21 -20.28
N PRO A 460 10.39 -10.44 -20.76
CA PRO A 460 9.40 -11.24 -21.46
C PRO A 460 8.10 -11.37 -20.63
N LYS A 461 6.97 -10.95 -21.20
CA LYS A 461 5.68 -10.92 -20.50
C LYS A 461 4.46 -11.27 -21.36
N HIS A 462 3.34 -11.73 -20.81
CA HIS A 462 3.15 -12.12 -19.41
C HIS A 462 3.04 -13.65 -19.32
N PHE A 463 3.89 -14.26 -18.51
CA PHE A 463 4.02 -15.70 -18.38
C PHE A 463 2.82 -16.28 -17.62
N VAL A 464 1.98 -17.14 -18.20
CA VAL A 464 1.95 -17.51 -19.62
C VAL A 464 0.51 -17.64 -20.11
N GLY A 465 0.31 -17.48 -21.43
CA GLY A 465 -0.98 -17.77 -22.06
C GLY A 465 -1.97 -16.61 -22.05
N ASP A 466 -1.55 -15.41 -21.66
CA ASP A 466 -2.35 -14.18 -21.71
C ASP A 466 -3.08 -13.95 -23.05
N GLY A 467 -2.40 -14.18 -24.18
CA GLY A 467 -2.99 -14.06 -25.52
C GLY A 467 -4.04 -15.13 -25.89
N GLY A 468 -4.25 -16.14 -25.02
CA GLY A 468 -5.17 -17.27 -25.21
C GLY A 468 -6.45 -17.19 -24.38
N ALA A 469 -6.69 -16.10 -23.63
CA ALA A 469 -7.86 -15.95 -22.79
C ALA A 469 -9.17 -15.97 -23.62
N VAL A 470 -10.19 -16.66 -23.08
CA VAL A 470 -11.47 -16.89 -23.78
C VAL A 470 -12.46 -15.77 -23.50
N TRP A 471 -13.24 -15.39 -24.52
CA TRP A 471 -14.34 -14.42 -24.37
C TRP A 471 -15.34 -14.80 -23.28
N GLY A 472 -15.73 -13.81 -22.48
CA GLY A 472 -16.68 -13.92 -21.37
C GLY A 472 -16.04 -14.40 -20.07
N THR A 473 -14.71 -14.54 -20.03
CA THR A 473 -13.96 -14.98 -18.84
C THR A 473 -13.08 -13.89 -18.23
N GLY A 474 -13.07 -12.68 -18.82
CA GLY A 474 -12.28 -11.56 -18.33
C GLY A 474 -12.70 -11.06 -16.94
N SER A 475 -11.87 -10.18 -16.38
CA SER A 475 -12.06 -9.58 -15.05
C SER A 475 -12.62 -8.16 -15.13
N GLY A 476 -13.38 -7.75 -14.11
CA GLY A 476 -13.98 -6.41 -14.03
C GLY A 476 -14.92 -6.11 -15.21
N ASP A 477 -14.67 -5.00 -15.89
CA ASP A 477 -15.46 -4.56 -17.05
C ASP A 477 -14.96 -5.13 -18.40
N TYR A 478 -13.96 -6.02 -18.39
CA TYR A 478 -13.35 -6.58 -19.60
C TYR A 478 -13.92 -7.96 -19.95
N ASP A 479 -14.30 -8.15 -21.21
CA ASP A 479 -14.84 -9.43 -21.69
C ASP A 479 -13.77 -10.55 -21.84
N ILE A 480 -12.50 -10.20 -22.10
CA ILE A 480 -11.39 -11.16 -22.30
C ILE A 480 -10.23 -10.92 -21.34
N ASP A 481 -9.86 -9.66 -21.11
CA ASP A 481 -8.60 -9.34 -20.43
C ASP A 481 -8.54 -9.92 -19.01
N GLN A 482 -7.36 -10.42 -18.62
CA GLN A 482 -7.14 -11.13 -17.36
C GLN A 482 -7.99 -12.40 -17.17
N GLY A 483 -8.56 -12.92 -18.26
CA GLY A 483 -9.47 -14.05 -18.23
C GLY A 483 -8.80 -15.42 -18.17
N VAL A 484 -9.55 -16.44 -18.56
CA VAL A 484 -9.14 -17.84 -18.48
C VAL A 484 -8.63 -18.31 -19.84
N THR A 485 -7.41 -18.81 -19.86
CA THR A 485 -6.84 -19.54 -20.98
C THR A 485 -7.25 -21.00 -20.85
N ASP A 486 -8.30 -21.39 -21.58
CA ASP A 486 -8.95 -22.71 -21.47
C ASP A 486 -8.44 -23.67 -22.56
N VAL A 487 -7.24 -24.20 -22.35
CA VAL A 487 -6.58 -25.16 -23.26
C VAL A 487 -5.96 -26.31 -22.47
N ASP A 488 -5.73 -27.46 -23.12
CA ASP A 488 -4.92 -28.52 -22.52
C ASP A 488 -3.43 -28.13 -22.47
N GLU A 489 -2.67 -28.85 -21.65
CA GLU A 489 -1.25 -28.56 -21.45
C GLU A 489 -0.44 -28.74 -22.75
N ASP A 490 -0.78 -29.72 -23.58
CA ASP A 490 -0.13 -29.94 -24.88
C ASP A 490 -0.26 -28.69 -25.77
N THR A 491 -1.45 -28.07 -25.78
CA THR A 491 -1.69 -26.82 -26.51
C THR A 491 -0.97 -25.63 -25.88
N LEU A 492 -0.98 -25.52 -24.55
CA LEU A 492 -0.24 -24.47 -23.84
C LEU A 492 1.26 -24.54 -24.17
N ARG A 493 1.83 -25.74 -24.16
CA ARG A 493 3.22 -26.05 -24.51
C ARG A 493 3.54 -25.84 -25.98
N ALA A 494 2.61 -26.11 -26.88
CA ALA A 494 2.82 -25.95 -28.31
C ALA A 494 2.69 -24.49 -28.77
N ILE A 495 1.83 -23.69 -28.14
CA ILE A 495 1.48 -22.35 -28.64
C ILE A 495 2.12 -21.25 -27.80
N HIS A 496 1.96 -21.28 -26.47
CA HIS A 496 2.23 -20.11 -25.62
C HIS A 496 3.58 -20.16 -24.90
N LEU A 497 4.14 -21.34 -24.68
CA LEU A 497 5.43 -21.53 -24.00
C LEU A 497 6.68 -21.37 -24.90
N PRO A 498 6.69 -21.71 -26.21
CA PRO A 498 7.92 -21.65 -27.01
C PRO A 498 8.62 -20.28 -27.04
N PRO A 499 7.89 -19.13 -27.12
CA PRO A 499 8.53 -17.82 -27.05
C PRO A 499 9.31 -17.58 -25.75
N TYR A 500 8.86 -18.14 -24.62
CA TYR A 500 9.52 -17.97 -23.33
C TYR A 500 10.79 -18.82 -23.22
N GLN A 501 10.77 -20.09 -23.63
CA GLN A 501 12.00 -20.90 -23.67
C GLN A 501 13.06 -20.21 -24.53
N ALA A 502 12.68 -19.69 -25.70
CA ALA A 502 13.62 -19.00 -26.58
C ALA A 502 14.16 -17.70 -25.96
N ALA A 503 13.34 -16.94 -25.24
CA ALA A 503 13.78 -15.74 -24.52
C ALA A 503 14.74 -16.08 -23.37
N VAL A 504 14.50 -17.18 -22.63
CA VAL A 504 15.42 -17.70 -21.60
C VAL A 504 16.74 -18.13 -22.23
N ASP A 505 16.70 -18.88 -23.35
CA ASP A 505 17.89 -19.29 -24.10
C ASP A 505 18.69 -18.09 -24.64
N ALA A 506 18.01 -16.99 -24.97
CA ALA A 506 18.61 -15.72 -25.38
C ALA A 506 19.15 -14.88 -24.20
N GLY A 507 19.04 -15.38 -22.96
CA GLY A 507 19.64 -14.77 -21.78
C GLY A 507 18.75 -13.72 -21.08
N ALA A 508 17.42 -13.78 -21.23
CA ALA A 508 16.53 -12.97 -20.40
C ALA A 508 16.81 -13.21 -18.90
N GLN A 509 16.85 -12.13 -18.11
CA GLN A 509 17.15 -12.18 -16.67
C GLN A 509 15.95 -11.77 -15.78
N ASN A 510 14.81 -11.46 -16.39
CA ASN A 510 13.55 -11.24 -15.69
C ASN A 510 12.38 -11.83 -16.49
N VAL A 511 11.29 -12.23 -15.84
CA VAL A 511 10.03 -12.64 -16.49
C VAL A 511 8.87 -12.11 -15.65
N MET A 512 7.84 -11.55 -16.29
CA MET A 512 6.65 -11.06 -15.60
C MET A 512 5.48 -12.04 -15.72
N ILE A 513 4.80 -12.33 -14.62
CA ILE A 513 3.67 -13.27 -14.55
C ILE A 513 2.37 -12.62 -15.03
N SER A 514 1.54 -13.37 -15.76
CA SER A 514 0.24 -12.93 -16.29
C SER A 514 -0.84 -12.81 -15.22
N PHE A 515 -1.79 -11.89 -15.39
CA PHE A 515 -3.05 -11.90 -14.62
C PHE A 515 -3.97 -13.08 -14.95
N SER A 516 -3.81 -13.71 -16.11
CA SER A 516 -4.72 -14.75 -16.60
C SER A 516 -4.72 -15.99 -15.70
N SER A 517 -5.68 -16.88 -15.94
CA SER A 517 -5.78 -18.15 -15.23
C SER A 517 -5.69 -19.32 -16.20
N TRP A 518 -5.18 -20.45 -15.73
CA TRP A 518 -5.21 -21.74 -16.42
C TRP A 518 -5.56 -22.85 -15.43
N GLY A 519 -6.34 -23.84 -15.85
CA GLY A 519 -6.74 -24.95 -14.96
C GLY A 519 -7.50 -24.52 -13.70
N GLY A 520 -8.13 -23.34 -13.70
CA GLY A 520 -8.87 -22.81 -12.55
C GLY A 520 -8.05 -22.03 -11.52
N MET A 521 -6.76 -21.78 -11.78
CA MET A 521 -5.86 -21.06 -10.87
C MET A 521 -5.18 -19.89 -11.58
N LYS A 522 -5.07 -18.76 -10.89
CA LYS A 522 -4.35 -17.56 -11.34
C LYS A 522 -2.88 -17.86 -11.58
N MET A 523 -2.29 -17.32 -12.65
CA MET A 523 -0.90 -17.59 -13.01
C MET A 523 0.08 -17.20 -11.89
N HIS A 524 -0.18 -16.12 -11.15
CA HIS A 524 0.63 -15.73 -9.97
C HIS A 524 0.73 -16.79 -8.88
N GLY A 525 -0.20 -17.76 -8.82
CA GLY A 525 -0.15 -18.90 -7.88
C GLY A 525 0.26 -20.23 -8.52
N GLN A 526 0.63 -20.26 -9.80
CA GLN A 526 0.91 -21.50 -10.54
C GLN A 526 2.32 -22.04 -10.26
N GLN A 527 2.53 -22.67 -9.12
CA GLN A 527 3.83 -23.28 -8.76
C GLN A 527 4.37 -24.21 -9.85
N TYR A 528 3.51 -25.02 -10.47
CA TYR A 528 3.90 -25.91 -11.55
C TYR A 528 4.53 -25.14 -12.73
N LEU A 529 3.89 -24.08 -13.20
CA LEU A 529 4.38 -23.34 -14.38
C LEU A 529 5.57 -22.45 -14.03
N ILE A 530 5.55 -21.80 -12.86
CA ILE A 530 6.58 -20.85 -12.43
C ILE A 530 7.84 -21.58 -11.97
N THR A 531 7.71 -22.54 -11.06
CA THR A 531 8.87 -23.24 -10.49
C THR A 531 9.27 -24.44 -11.33
N ASP A 532 8.35 -25.37 -11.61
CA ASP A 532 8.76 -26.63 -12.26
C ASP A 532 9.08 -26.43 -13.75
N VAL A 533 8.30 -25.62 -14.47
CA VAL A 533 8.52 -25.37 -15.91
C VAL A 533 9.52 -24.23 -16.15
N LEU A 534 9.24 -23.00 -15.69
CA LEU A 534 10.11 -21.86 -16.01
C LEU A 534 11.48 -21.94 -15.32
N LYS A 535 11.53 -22.07 -13.99
CA LYS A 535 12.81 -22.22 -13.27
C LYS A 535 13.46 -23.59 -13.52
N GLY A 536 12.67 -24.66 -13.51
CA GLY A 536 13.16 -26.05 -13.63
C GLY A 536 13.46 -26.49 -15.07
N GLU A 537 12.41 -26.71 -15.87
CA GLU A 537 12.53 -27.25 -17.23
C GLU A 537 13.30 -26.31 -18.17
N PHE A 538 13.01 -25.00 -18.13
CA PHE A 538 13.65 -24.02 -19.01
C PHE A 538 15.00 -23.55 -18.47
N GLY A 539 15.28 -23.79 -17.19
CA GLY A 539 16.54 -23.39 -16.55
C GLY A 539 16.68 -21.87 -16.38
N PHE A 540 15.57 -21.16 -16.15
CA PHE A 540 15.61 -19.72 -15.92
C PHE A 540 16.28 -19.39 -14.58
N GLU A 541 17.42 -18.68 -14.64
CA GLU A 541 18.24 -18.28 -13.48
C GLU A 541 18.03 -16.81 -13.06
N GLY A 542 17.22 -16.05 -13.80
CA GLY A 542 16.84 -14.69 -13.45
C GLY A 542 15.79 -14.63 -12.34
N PHE A 543 15.20 -13.45 -12.12
CA PHE A 543 14.15 -13.25 -11.11
C PHE A 543 12.77 -13.05 -11.75
N ILE A 544 11.72 -13.48 -11.07
CA ILE A 544 10.34 -13.43 -11.53
C ILE A 544 9.61 -12.29 -10.84
N ILE A 545 8.96 -11.43 -11.63
CA ILE A 545 8.14 -10.32 -11.10
C ILE A 545 6.64 -10.58 -11.32
N SER A 546 5.79 -10.18 -10.37
CA SER A 546 4.34 -10.13 -10.59
C SER A 546 3.94 -8.98 -11.53
N ASP A 547 2.85 -9.12 -12.30
CA ASP A 547 2.14 -7.93 -12.81
C ASP A 547 1.57 -7.06 -11.66
N TRP A 548 1.11 -5.87 -12.01
CA TRP A 548 0.58 -4.82 -11.13
C TRP A 548 -0.53 -5.32 -10.20
N ALA A 549 -0.27 -5.42 -8.89
CA ALA A 549 -1.21 -5.98 -7.91
C ALA A 549 -1.77 -7.35 -8.33
N GLY A 550 -0.98 -8.13 -9.09
CA GLY A 550 -1.42 -9.43 -9.61
C GLY A 550 -1.53 -10.49 -8.53
N VAL A 551 -0.71 -10.38 -7.48
CA VAL A 551 -0.76 -11.24 -6.29
C VAL A 551 -2.11 -11.13 -5.60
N ASP A 552 -2.65 -9.93 -5.44
CA ASP A 552 -3.96 -9.63 -4.82
C ASP A 552 -5.12 -10.38 -5.48
N GLN A 553 -4.98 -10.76 -6.76
CA GLN A 553 -6.02 -11.46 -7.51
C GLN A 553 -6.07 -12.97 -7.25
N ILE A 554 -5.10 -13.55 -6.52
CA ILE A 554 -5.09 -14.98 -6.20
C ILE A 554 -6.27 -15.32 -5.28
N ALA A 555 -6.39 -14.61 -4.15
CA ALA A 555 -7.49 -14.73 -3.21
C ALA A 555 -7.90 -13.33 -2.74
N SER A 556 -8.90 -12.73 -3.40
CA SER A 556 -9.30 -11.32 -3.19
C SER A 556 -9.67 -10.98 -1.75
N ASP A 557 -10.17 -11.96 -1.00
CA ASP A 557 -10.66 -11.78 0.36
C ASP A 557 -9.62 -12.19 1.41
N ASP A 558 -8.45 -12.69 0.97
CA ASP A 558 -7.37 -13.18 1.84
C ASP A 558 -5.99 -12.85 1.22
N TYR A 559 -5.48 -11.68 1.60
CA TYR A 559 -4.19 -11.19 1.11
C TYR A 559 -3.01 -11.98 1.67
N TYR A 560 -3.12 -12.50 2.90
CA TYR A 560 -2.09 -13.35 3.49
C TYR A 560 -1.91 -14.62 2.65
N LEU A 561 -3.02 -15.29 2.33
CA LEU A 561 -3.00 -16.45 1.43
C LEU A 561 -2.47 -16.10 0.05
N SER A 562 -2.82 -14.92 -0.49
CA SER A 562 -2.32 -14.45 -1.78
C SER A 562 -0.79 -14.31 -1.79
N VAL A 563 -0.22 -13.63 -0.78
CA VAL A 563 1.24 -13.47 -0.63
C VAL A 563 1.91 -14.84 -0.50
N VAL A 564 1.49 -15.67 0.46
CA VAL A 564 2.06 -17.01 0.68
C VAL A 564 2.01 -17.86 -0.59
N THR A 565 0.87 -17.87 -1.28
CA THR A 565 0.70 -18.67 -2.51
C THR A 565 1.62 -18.18 -3.61
N SER A 566 1.76 -16.87 -3.81
CA SER A 566 2.59 -16.31 -4.87
C SER A 566 4.09 -16.54 -4.65
N ILE A 567 4.56 -16.32 -3.43
CA ILE A 567 5.98 -16.49 -3.09
C ILE A 567 6.36 -17.98 -3.18
N ASN A 568 5.54 -18.88 -2.63
CA ASN A 568 5.77 -20.32 -2.73
C ASN A 568 5.61 -20.87 -4.16
N ALA A 569 4.82 -20.20 -5.02
CA ALA A 569 4.78 -20.53 -6.44
C ALA A 569 6.09 -20.21 -7.16
N GLY A 570 6.89 -19.28 -6.62
CA GLY A 570 8.22 -18.92 -7.10
C GLY A 570 8.32 -17.48 -7.62
N VAL A 571 7.39 -16.58 -7.27
CA VAL A 571 7.54 -15.14 -7.54
C VAL A 571 8.66 -14.58 -6.64
N ASP A 572 9.62 -13.86 -7.24
CA ASP A 572 10.79 -13.34 -6.53
C ASP A 572 10.66 -11.85 -6.15
N MET A 573 9.88 -11.09 -6.93
CA MET A 573 9.58 -9.67 -6.67
C MET A 573 8.08 -9.39 -6.92
N VAL A 574 7.46 -8.65 -6.01
CA VAL A 574 6.04 -8.30 -6.10
C VAL A 574 5.89 -6.82 -6.46
N MET A 575 5.23 -6.55 -7.57
CA MET A 575 4.75 -5.23 -7.97
C MET A 575 3.47 -4.90 -7.19
N VAL A 576 3.63 -4.27 -6.01
CA VAL A 576 2.56 -4.20 -5.00
C VAL A 576 1.36 -3.38 -5.46
N PRO A 577 1.50 -2.20 -6.07
CA PRO A 577 2.57 -1.19 -5.99
C PRO A 577 2.20 0.00 -5.09
N TYR A 578 1.08 -0.11 -4.37
CA TYR A 578 0.52 0.95 -3.51
C TYR A 578 0.79 0.69 -2.03
N ASP A 579 0.24 -0.40 -1.49
CA ASP A 579 0.31 -0.73 -0.07
C ASP A 579 1.51 -1.65 0.22
N TYR A 580 2.71 -1.12 -0.07
CA TYR A 580 3.96 -1.87 0.04
C TYR A 580 4.29 -2.29 1.47
N ILE A 581 3.80 -1.55 2.47
CA ILE A 581 4.02 -1.93 3.87
C ILE A 581 3.18 -3.13 4.25
N ARG A 582 1.90 -3.18 3.84
CA ARG A 582 1.07 -4.37 4.03
C ARG A 582 1.73 -5.61 3.42
N PHE A 583 2.33 -5.48 2.23
CA PHE A 583 3.09 -6.58 1.62
C PHE A 583 4.28 -7.00 2.50
N ILE A 584 5.12 -6.06 2.93
CA ILE A 584 6.31 -6.32 3.74
C ILE A 584 5.94 -7.01 5.06
N ASP A 585 4.96 -6.47 5.78
CA ASP A 585 4.50 -7.01 7.07
C ASP A 585 3.86 -8.40 6.90
N THR A 586 3.06 -8.59 5.84
CA THR A 586 2.43 -9.87 5.53
C THR A 586 3.47 -10.94 5.23
N LEU A 587 4.49 -10.62 4.42
CA LEU A 587 5.55 -11.57 4.09
C LEU A 587 6.44 -11.87 5.30
N ALA A 588 6.75 -10.87 6.12
CA ALA A 588 7.51 -11.08 7.36
C ALA A 588 6.78 -12.07 8.28
N LEU A 589 5.49 -11.84 8.52
CA LEU A 589 4.64 -12.73 9.32
C LEU A 589 4.57 -14.15 8.72
N ALA A 590 4.49 -14.27 7.40
CA ALA A 590 4.48 -15.57 6.73
C ALA A 590 5.79 -16.35 6.93
N VAL A 591 6.94 -15.67 6.87
CA VAL A 591 8.24 -16.30 7.13
C VAL A 591 8.38 -16.68 8.61
N GLU A 592 7.94 -15.83 9.54
CA GLU A 592 7.98 -16.11 10.98
C GLU A 592 7.10 -17.31 11.37
N ASN A 593 5.95 -17.46 10.73
CA ASN A 593 5.07 -18.61 10.91
C ASN A 593 5.61 -19.91 10.25
N GLY A 594 6.58 -19.78 9.33
CA GLY A 594 7.10 -20.89 8.54
C GLY A 594 6.18 -21.33 7.40
N ASP A 595 5.32 -20.41 6.93
CA ASP A 595 4.41 -20.63 5.80
C ASP A 595 5.07 -20.31 4.43
N VAL A 596 6.22 -19.62 4.44
CA VAL A 596 7.11 -19.35 3.30
C VAL A 596 8.53 -19.85 3.58
#